data_AF-A0A0M2H812-F1
#
_entry.id   AF-A0A0M2H812-F1
#
_cell.length_a   1.000
_cell.length_b   1.000
_cell.length_c   1.000
_cell.angle_alpha   90.00
_cell.angle_beta   90.00
_cell.angle_gamma   90.00
#
_symmetry.space_group_name_H-M   'P 1'
#
loop_
_entity.id
_entity.type
_entity.pdbx_description
1 polymer ?
#
loop_
_entity_poly.entity_id
_entity_poly.type
_entity_poly.pdbx_seq_one_letter_code
_entity_poly.pdbx_strand_id
1 'polypeptide(L)'
;MSTVGTLLGQRLRRDWRQLALWILGTAALAYLSYTGVAESFGTEQERSALIATALANPVILLFRGLPSGVTQSAVMAFLIFPWLAMLAAFMSTFLAVRHTRGEEEPGRAELVSATPAGRTAPIVATALHGLLANALLAALTAGAFLLTGSDAEGSVLIGVAAGSVGVAFLGVGLFAAQLVRTSRGANSVSVWVLLVAFVMCGIGNAIGTPSDDLTRMESSWLAWLSPFGWGENTRAFDENTWWPLALCLSLGAILTGAAIALTAARDLGGSFLAERHGRTSAPASLSSPTGLVWRLTRGSVAGWAVGGLLTGILATTLANVVAEVGADNPSIEQILDQISGGGDIEQATITTFYTMLGILAACCGVQIVCRARQEEAHGTAEPVLAAVVDRMRWLSGYLVIAFAGLVAVIAAGAAGSLLGLASQEGDAQLVQTVLVTAAGQVAAASVFVAVTAVVFVAAPRLTIALGWSLVVVGLVLGLFGPIFGFPDWVTDLSPIAVAPVMQGDEVDLQGLWWLIAAVGVGAAASLALMRRRELAGSG
;
A
#
# COMPACT_ATOMS: atom_id res chain seq x y z
N MET A 1 -8.79 40.48 2.69
CA MET A 1 -8.17 39.14 2.85
C MET A 1 -7.32 38.90 1.62
N SER A 2 -6.07 38.44 1.75
CA SER A 2 -5.26 38.08 0.58
C SER A 2 -5.93 36.94 -0.19
N THR A 3 -5.74 36.86 -1.50
CA THR A 3 -6.36 35.82 -2.32
C THR A 3 -6.00 34.40 -1.83
N VAL A 4 -4.76 34.24 -1.33
CA VAL A 4 -4.28 33.03 -0.67
C VAL A 4 -5.12 32.68 0.57
N GLY A 5 -5.46 33.66 1.41
CA GLY A 5 -6.28 33.45 2.61
C GLY A 5 -7.70 32.99 2.28
N THR A 6 -8.31 33.54 1.23
CA THR A 6 -9.64 33.10 0.76
C THR A 6 -9.62 31.66 0.26
N LEU A 7 -8.62 31.31 -0.56
CA LEU A 7 -8.44 29.94 -1.07
C LEU A 7 -8.14 28.95 0.06
N LEU A 8 -7.29 29.33 1.02
CA LEU A 8 -7.01 28.50 2.20
C LEU A 8 -8.28 28.25 3.03
N GLY A 9 -9.08 29.28 3.28
CA GLY A 9 -10.34 29.15 3.99
C GLY A 9 -11.38 28.31 3.25
N GLN A 10 -11.35 28.27 1.91
CA GLN A 10 -12.17 27.37 1.11
C GLN A 10 -11.72 25.91 1.25
N ARG A 11 -10.41 25.64 1.19
CA ARG A 11 -9.87 24.29 1.33
C ARG A 11 -10.10 23.70 2.71
N LEU A 12 -9.85 24.47 3.77
CA LEU A 12 -10.15 24.07 5.15
C LEU A 12 -11.62 23.61 5.30
N ARG A 13 -12.57 24.35 4.73
CA ARG A 13 -14.00 23.99 4.75
C ARG A 13 -14.35 22.78 3.88
N ARG A 14 -13.61 22.55 2.81
CA ARG A 14 -13.84 21.42 1.88
C ARG A 14 -13.26 20.12 2.40
N ASP A 15 -12.13 20.18 3.11
CA ASP A 15 -11.32 19.00 3.41
C ASP A 15 -11.38 18.57 4.88
N TRP A 16 -12.02 19.34 5.76
CA TRP A 16 -11.99 19.09 7.20
C TRP A 16 -12.34 17.64 7.57
N ARG A 17 -13.32 17.01 6.90
CA ARG A 17 -13.70 15.61 7.17
C ARG A 17 -12.59 14.64 6.81
N GLN A 18 -12.03 14.79 5.62
CA GLN A 18 -10.97 13.91 5.14
C GLN A 18 -9.72 14.09 5.99
N LEU A 19 -9.31 15.33 6.26
CA LEU A 19 -8.15 15.61 7.10
C LEU A 19 -8.37 15.18 8.54
N ALA A 20 -9.56 15.38 9.12
CA ALA A 20 -9.87 14.88 10.45
C ALA A 20 -9.75 13.36 10.52
N LEU A 21 -10.22 12.62 9.51
CA LEU A 21 -10.07 11.17 9.48
C LEU A 21 -8.61 10.73 9.45
N TRP A 22 -7.77 11.34 8.60
CA TRP A 22 -6.33 11.04 8.58
C TRP A 22 -5.65 11.41 9.90
N ILE A 23 -5.84 12.65 10.36
CA ILE A 23 -5.14 13.18 11.52
C ILE A 23 -5.58 12.48 12.81
N LEU A 24 -6.88 12.34 13.03
CA LEU A 24 -7.41 11.65 14.22
C LEU A 24 -7.15 10.15 14.13
N GLY A 25 -7.17 9.54 12.94
CA GLY A 25 -6.78 8.14 12.75
C GLY A 25 -5.32 7.89 13.11
N THR A 26 -4.41 8.75 12.67
CA THR A 26 -2.98 8.70 13.04
C THR A 26 -2.77 8.91 14.53
N ALA A 27 -3.42 9.90 15.14
CA ALA A 27 -3.32 10.15 16.58
C ALA A 27 -3.95 9.01 17.41
N ALA A 28 -5.06 8.42 16.95
CA ALA A 28 -5.68 7.26 17.57
C ALA A 28 -4.76 6.03 17.48
N LEU A 29 -4.11 5.79 16.33
CA LEU A 29 -3.11 4.72 16.21
C LEU A 29 -1.96 4.91 17.19
N ALA A 30 -1.46 6.14 17.33
CA ALA A 30 -0.44 6.47 18.31
C ALA A 30 -0.89 6.17 19.75
N TYR A 31 -2.08 6.62 20.14
CA TYR A 31 -2.62 6.40 21.48
C TYR A 31 -2.91 4.91 21.76
N LEU A 32 -3.56 4.21 20.83
CA LEU A 32 -3.93 2.79 20.98
C LEU A 32 -2.72 1.85 20.97
N SER A 33 -1.57 2.29 20.45
CA SER A 33 -0.33 1.51 20.54
C SER A 33 0.12 1.29 21.98
N TYR A 34 -0.21 2.21 22.90
CA TYR A 34 0.12 2.07 24.31
C TYR A 34 -0.57 0.87 24.94
N THR A 35 -1.89 0.74 24.74
CA THR A 35 -2.66 -0.42 25.25
C THR A 35 -2.18 -1.70 24.58
N GLY A 36 -1.94 -1.68 23.27
CA GLY A 36 -1.43 -2.85 22.54
C GLY A 36 -0.10 -3.35 23.08
N VAL A 37 0.86 -2.45 23.35
CA VAL A 37 2.16 -2.83 23.93
C VAL A 37 2.02 -3.20 25.41
N ALA A 38 1.21 -2.48 26.19
CA ALA A 38 1.04 -2.78 27.62
C ALA A 38 0.40 -4.16 27.86
N GLU A 39 -0.57 -4.56 27.03
CA GLU A 39 -1.25 -5.85 27.13
C GLU A 39 -0.44 -7.00 26.52
N SER A 40 0.29 -6.76 25.43
CA SER A 40 1.03 -7.82 24.72
C SER A 40 2.48 -7.98 25.19
N PHE A 41 3.10 -6.92 25.70
CA PHE A 41 4.51 -6.84 26.11
C PHE A 41 4.67 -5.95 27.35
N GLY A 42 3.93 -6.30 28.41
CA GLY A 42 3.83 -5.50 29.63
C GLY A 42 5.15 -5.45 30.42
N THR A 43 5.92 -6.54 30.39
CA THR A 43 7.22 -6.61 31.08
C THR A 43 8.38 -6.17 30.18
N GLU A 44 9.47 -5.72 30.79
CA GLU A 44 10.69 -5.38 30.04
C GLU A 44 11.31 -6.62 29.38
N GLN A 45 11.20 -7.80 30.00
CA GLN A 45 11.66 -9.06 29.43
C GLN A 45 10.89 -9.47 28.18
N GLU A 46 9.56 -9.27 28.15
CA GLU A 46 8.76 -9.49 26.94
C GLU A 46 9.13 -8.51 25.83
N ARG A 47 9.41 -7.25 26.18
CA ARG A 47 9.86 -6.24 25.22
C ARG A 47 11.25 -6.53 24.67
N SER A 48 12.20 -6.98 25.50
CA SER A 48 13.52 -7.37 25.03
C SER A 48 13.45 -8.61 24.13
N ALA A 49 12.62 -9.60 24.47
CA ALA A 49 12.38 -10.77 23.63
C ALA A 49 11.77 -10.38 22.26
N LEU A 50 10.82 -9.44 22.24
CA LEU A 50 10.25 -8.90 21.00
C LEU A 50 11.33 -8.25 20.13
N ILE A 51 12.19 -7.41 20.71
CA ILE A 51 13.25 -6.72 19.96
C ILE A 51 14.30 -7.72 19.47
N ALA A 52 14.72 -8.67 20.29
CA ALA A 52 15.62 -9.74 19.87
C ALA A 52 15.02 -10.56 18.71
N THR A 53 13.72 -10.89 18.78
CA THR A 53 13.01 -11.57 17.69
C THR A 53 12.93 -10.71 16.41
N ALA A 54 12.75 -9.40 16.56
CA ALA A 54 12.75 -8.48 15.42
C ALA A 54 14.13 -8.39 14.76
N LEU A 55 15.21 -8.33 15.54
CA LEU A 55 16.59 -8.32 15.03
C LEU A 55 16.95 -9.65 14.37
N ALA A 56 16.41 -10.76 14.87
CA ALA A 56 16.51 -12.09 14.28
C ALA A 56 15.72 -12.25 12.99
N ASN A 57 14.66 -11.45 12.79
CA ASN A 57 13.74 -11.60 11.67
C ASN A 57 13.68 -10.32 10.83
N PRO A 58 14.50 -10.22 9.77
CA PRO A 58 14.53 -9.04 8.91
C PRO A 58 13.22 -8.76 8.16
N VAL A 59 12.24 -9.69 8.11
CA VAL A 59 10.84 -9.39 7.69
C VAL A 59 10.18 -8.41 8.64
N ILE A 60 10.43 -8.54 9.94
CA ILE A 60 9.88 -7.63 10.95
C ILE A 60 10.49 -6.24 10.76
N LEU A 61 11.81 -6.14 10.59
CA LEU A 61 12.50 -4.85 10.36
C LEU A 61 12.04 -4.14 9.09
N LEU A 62 11.75 -4.90 8.03
CA LEU A 62 11.23 -4.37 6.76
C LEU A 62 9.91 -3.59 6.95
N PHE A 63 9.01 -4.06 7.82
CA PHE A 63 7.67 -3.49 7.97
C PHE A 63 7.45 -2.67 9.25
N ARG A 64 8.21 -2.95 10.32
CA ARG A 64 8.06 -2.28 11.61
C ARG A 64 9.02 -1.10 11.75
N GLY A 65 10.16 -1.07 11.04
CA GLY A 65 11.10 0.05 11.11
C GLY A 65 12.26 -0.25 12.05
N LEU A 66 12.80 0.78 12.70
CA LEU A 66 14.09 0.70 13.42
C LEU A 66 13.95 0.49 14.94
N PRO A 67 14.37 -0.66 15.50
CA PRO A 67 14.51 -0.86 16.94
C PRO A 67 15.52 0.12 17.55
N SER A 68 15.09 0.86 18.57
CA SER A 68 15.93 1.86 19.27
C SER A 68 15.94 1.68 20.79
N GLY A 69 15.44 0.56 21.32
CA GLY A 69 15.47 0.24 22.74
C GLY A 69 14.25 -0.57 23.22
N VAL A 70 14.30 -0.98 24.50
CA VAL A 70 13.31 -1.88 25.14
C VAL A 70 12.31 -1.16 26.05
N THR A 71 12.41 0.16 26.18
CA THR A 71 11.43 0.95 26.92
C THR A 71 10.07 0.88 26.23
N GLN A 72 8.98 1.01 26.97
CA GLN A 72 7.64 0.91 26.40
C GLN A 72 7.41 1.90 25.25
N SER A 73 7.86 3.16 25.41
CA SER A 73 7.72 4.19 24.38
C SER A 73 8.61 3.93 23.16
N ALA A 74 9.83 3.41 23.35
CA ALA A 74 10.71 3.03 22.25
C ALA A 74 10.15 1.85 21.45
N VAL A 75 9.57 0.85 22.13
CA VAL A 75 8.87 -0.28 21.48
C VAL A 75 7.61 0.19 20.75
N MET A 76 6.84 1.12 21.33
CA MET A 76 5.71 1.75 20.61
C MET A 76 6.21 2.43 19.33
N ALA A 77 7.24 3.27 19.42
CA ALA A 77 7.82 3.94 18.26
C ALA A 77 8.28 2.95 17.18
N PHE A 78 9.02 1.91 17.59
CA PHE A 78 9.42 0.81 16.73
C PHE A 78 8.24 0.08 16.08
N LEU A 79 7.11 -0.11 16.76
CA LEU A 79 6.00 -0.87 16.17
C LEU A 79 5.14 -0.06 15.20
N ILE A 80 5.06 1.27 15.39
CA ILE A 80 4.05 2.09 14.71
C ILE A 80 4.59 3.27 13.90
N PHE A 81 5.86 3.69 14.06
CA PHE A 81 6.37 4.88 13.37
C PHE A 81 6.21 4.84 11.83
N PRO A 82 6.57 3.74 11.12
CA PRO A 82 6.42 3.72 9.68
C PRO A 82 4.96 3.92 9.25
N TRP A 83 4.01 3.40 10.04
CA TRP A 83 2.58 3.60 9.79
C TRP A 83 2.15 5.04 10.02
N LEU A 84 2.63 5.70 11.08
CA LEU A 84 2.37 7.13 11.31
C LEU A 84 2.89 7.98 10.15
N ALA A 85 4.12 7.73 9.72
CA ALA A 85 4.77 8.40 8.59
C ALA A 85 4.04 8.13 7.27
N MET A 86 3.61 6.89 7.03
CA MET A 86 2.86 6.46 5.85
C MET A 86 1.49 7.17 5.76
N LEU A 87 0.75 7.25 6.86
CA LEU A 87 -0.54 7.95 6.92
C LEU A 87 -0.35 9.46 6.64
N ALA A 88 0.68 10.09 7.21
CA ALA A 88 1.02 11.49 6.94
C ALA A 88 1.41 11.72 5.47
N ALA A 89 2.15 10.78 4.87
CA ALA A 89 2.58 10.82 3.48
C ALA A 89 1.42 10.65 2.47
N PHE A 90 0.52 9.68 2.70
CA PHE A 90 -0.68 9.52 1.87
C PHE A 90 -1.64 10.70 2.00
N MET A 91 -1.88 11.18 3.22
CA MET A 91 -2.68 12.38 3.44
C MET A 91 -2.13 13.54 2.60
N SER A 92 -0.82 13.78 2.66
CA SER A 92 -0.17 14.92 2.01
C SER A 92 -0.13 14.82 0.48
N THR A 93 0.17 13.63 -0.06
CA THR A 93 0.19 13.41 -1.52
C THR A 93 -1.21 13.55 -2.13
N PHE A 94 -2.23 12.95 -1.52
CA PHE A 94 -3.60 13.06 -2.01
C PHE A 94 -4.15 14.48 -1.89
N LEU A 95 -3.83 15.18 -0.80
CA LEU A 95 -4.19 16.59 -0.63
C LEU A 95 -3.57 17.47 -1.73
N ALA A 96 -2.27 17.28 -2.00
CA ALA A 96 -1.56 18.02 -3.04
C ALA A 96 -2.19 17.82 -4.42
N VAL A 97 -2.43 16.57 -4.82
CA VAL A 97 -2.99 16.24 -6.14
C VAL A 97 -4.44 16.69 -6.26
N ARG A 98 -5.25 16.54 -5.19
CA ARG A 98 -6.66 16.97 -5.16
C ARG A 98 -6.82 18.46 -5.46
N HIS A 99 -5.90 19.30 -4.96
CA HIS A 99 -5.95 20.76 -5.11
C HIS A 99 -5.09 21.32 -6.24
N THR A 100 -4.52 20.44 -7.05
CA THR A 100 -3.78 20.79 -8.27
C THR A 100 -4.48 20.15 -9.46
N ARG A 101 -4.08 18.94 -9.86
CA ARG A 101 -4.69 18.23 -11.00
C ARG A 101 -6.17 17.93 -10.80
N GLY A 102 -6.60 17.67 -9.57
CA GLY A 102 -8.00 17.44 -9.25
C GLY A 102 -8.90 18.64 -9.51
N GLU A 103 -8.35 19.86 -9.52
CA GLU A 103 -9.07 21.08 -9.89
C GLU A 103 -8.84 21.49 -11.35
N GLU A 104 -7.71 21.11 -11.95
CA GLU A 104 -7.44 21.36 -13.38
C GLU A 104 -8.27 20.49 -14.32
N GLU A 105 -8.39 19.19 -14.06
CA GLU A 105 -9.15 18.25 -14.92
C GLU A 105 -10.62 18.65 -15.15
N PRO A 106 -11.39 19.06 -14.12
CA PRO A 106 -12.76 19.54 -14.33
C PRO A 106 -12.86 21.00 -14.80
N GLY A 107 -11.73 21.66 -15.16
CA GLY A 107 -11.70 23.05 -15.62
C GLY A 107 -11.86 24.11 -14.53
N ARG A 108 -11.95 23.74 -13.25
CA ARG A 108 -12.15 24.70 -12.14
C ARG A 108 -10.94 25.59 -11.93
N ALA A 109 -9.74 25.06 -12.12
CA ALA A 109 -8.50 25.82 -12.00
C ALA A 109 -8.43 26.98 -13.00
N GLU A 110 -9.02 26.83 -14.20
CA GLU A 110 -9.08 27.88 -15.21
C GLU A 110 -9.94 29.06 -14.74
N LEU A 111 -11.13 28.77 -14.20
CA LEU A 111 -12.03 29.78 -13.63
C LEU A 111 -11.36 30.56 -12.49
N VAL A 112 -10.63 29.87 -11.61
CA VAL A 112 -9.88 30.53 -10.52
C VAL A 112 -8.73 31.37 -11.08
N SER A 113 -8.02 30.88 -12.10
CA SER A 113 -6.90 31.59 -12.71
C SER A 113 -7.30 32.85 -13.46
N ALA A 114 -8.57 32.94 -13.92
CA ALA A 114 -9.15 34.13 -14.53
C ALA A 114 -9.50 35.24 -13.51
N THR A 115 -9.39 34.97 -12.20
CA THR A 115 -9.57 35.96 -11.13
C THR A 115 -8.22 36.59 -10.73
N PRO A 116 -8.20 37.61 -9.84
CA PRO A 116 -6.96 38.15 -9.27
C PRO A 116 -6.09 37.14 -8.50
N ALA A 117 -6.55 35.90 -8.29
CA ALA A 117 -5.73 34.81 -7.76
C ALA A 117 -4.56 34.43 -8.69
N GLY A 118 -4.75 34.60 -9.99
CA GLY A 118 -3.81 34.13 -11.00
C GLY A 118 -3.48 32.63 -10.84
N ARG A 119 -2.29 32.24 -11.29
CA ARG A 119 -1.86 30.83 -11.37
C ARG A 119 -1.07 30.35 -10.15
N THR A 120 -0.46 31.26 -9.40
CA THR A 120 0.45 30.94 -8.28
C THR A 120 -0.25 30.88 -6.92
N ALA A 121 -1.27 31.73 -6.67
CA ALA A 121 -1.97 31.72 -5.39
C ALA A 121 -2.62 30.35 -5.05
N PRO A 122 -3.21 29.60 -6.02
CA PRO A 122 -3.75 28.27 -5.74
C PRO A 122 -2.70 27.28 -5.23
N ILE A 123 -1.52 27.19 -5.86
CA ILE A 123 -0.49 26.22 -5.44
C ILE A 123 0.13 26.62 -4.08
N VAL A 124 0.34 27.92 -3.84
CA VAL A 124 0.82 28.43 -2.53
C VAL A 124 -0.19 28.12 -1.43
N ALA A 125 -1.47 28.36 -1.66
CA ALA A 125 -2.51 27.99 -0.71
C ALA A 125 -2.58 26.46 -0.48
N THR A 126 -2.12 25.62 -1.42
CA THR A 126 -2.15 24.15 -1.28
C THR A 126 -1.00 23.74 -0.39
N ALA A 127 0.19 24.29 -0.64
CA ALA A 127 1.37 24.09 0.19
C ALA A 127 1.09 24.52 1.64
N LEU A 128 0.53 25.71 1.86
CA LEU A 128 0.17 26.17 3.21
C LEU A 128 -0.87 25.28 3.88
N HIS A 129 -1.89 24.83 3.14
CA HIS A 129 -2.90 23.94 3.69
C HIS A 129 -2.31 22.59 4.12
N GLY A 130 -1.42 22.01 3.31
CA GLY A 130 -0.70 20.79 3.65
C GLY A 130 0.28 20.95 4.81
N LEU A 131 0.98 22.08 4.91
CA LEU A 131 1.85 22.38 6.04
C LEU A 131 1.05 22.47 7.35
N LEU A 132 -0.09 23.15 7.34
CA LEU A 132 -0.98 23.24 8.50
C LEU A 132 -1.55 21.86 8.89
N ALA A 133 -1.92 21.04 7.90
CA ALA A 133 -2.40 19.69 8.15
C ALA A 133 -1.32 18.81 8.82
N ASN A 134 -0.08 18.86 8.34
CA ASN A 134 1.04 18.12 8.94
C ASN A 134 1.46 18.67 10.30
N ALA A 135 1.38 19.98 10.53
CA ALA A 135 1.63 20.57 11.84
C ALA A 135 0.58 20.10 12.87
N LEU A 136 -0.70 20.06 12.48
CA LEU A 136 -1.76 19.55 13.34
C LEU A 136 -1.62 18.03 13.58
N LEU A 137 -1.24 17.26 12.55
CA LEU A 137 -0.94 15.83 12.67
C LEU A 137 0.21 15.61 13.67
N ALA A 138 1.30 16.35 13.53
CA ALA A 138 2.45 16.27 14.43
C ALA A 138 2.05 16.60 15.88
N ALA A 139 1.31 17.69 16.09
CA ALA A 139 0.86 18.11 17.42
C ALA A 139 -0.07 17.08 18.08
N LEU A 140 -1.04 16.52 17.34
CA LEU A 140 -1.97 15.53 17.90
C LEU A 140 -1.31 14.16 18.11
N THR A 141 -0.37 13.77 17.26
CA THR A 141 0.44 12.56 17.45
C THR A 141 1.32 12.71 18.70
N ALA A 142 2.00 13.85 18.86
CA ALA A 142 2.77 14.14 20.07
C ALA A 142 1.88 14.15 21.32
N GLY A 143 0.71 14.78 21.24
CA GLY A 143 -0.29 14.78 22.30
C GLY A 143 -0.74 13.36 22.69
N ALA A 144 -0.89 12.46 21.72
CA ALA A 144 -1.25 11.07 21.98
C ALA A 144 -0.21 10.33 22.83
N PHE A 145 1.09 10.51 22.57
CA PHE A 145 2.17 9.94 23.39
C PHE A 145 2.31 10.64 24.75
N LEU A 146 2.11 11.95 24.82
CA LEU A 146 2.11 12.67 26.11
C LEU A 146 0.99 12.17 27.03
N LEU A 147 -0.18 11.85 26.48
CA LEU A 147 -1.31 11.31 27.24
C LEU A 147 -1.06 9.90 27.79
N THR A 148 -0.09 9.17 27.24
CA THR A 148 0.29 7.83 27.73
C THR A 148 1.38 7.88 28.81
N GLY A 149 1.82 9.08 29.19
CA GLY A 149 2.90 9.27 30.17
C GLY A 149 4.31 9.07 29.61
N SER A 150 4.45 9.04 28.28
CA SER A 150 5.75 8.95 27.62
C SER A 150 6.57 10.23 27.81
N ASP A 151 7.90 10.12 27.67
CA ASP A 151 8.81 11.27 27.77
C ASP A 151 8.40 12.41 26.82
N ALA A 152 8.50 13.66 27.30
CA ALA A 152 7.98 14.80 26.58
C ALA A 152 8.78 15.12 25.32
N GLU A 153 10.11 15.02 25.37
CA GLU A 153 10.97 15.29 24.21
C GLU A 153 10.73 14.25 23.11
N GLY A 154 10.77 12.96 23.48
CA GLY A 154 10.50 11.88 22.54
C GLY A 154 9.09 11.95 21.93
N SER A 155 8.09 12.36 22.71
CA SER A 155 6.70 12.54 22.24
C SER A 155 6.58 13.64 21.21
N VAL A 156 7.22 14.79 21.44
CA VAL A 156 7.23 15.88 20.44
C VAL A 156 8.01 15.44 19.20
N LEU A 157 9.17 14.81 19.39
CA LEU A 157 10.03 14.39 18.30
C LEU A 157 9.35 13.40 17.37
N ILE A 158 8.69 12.35 17.89
CA ILE A 158 8.01 11.36 17.05
C ILE A 158 6.86 11.97 16.24
N GLY A 159 6.11 12.91 16.84
CA GLY A 159 5.06 13.66 16.16
C GLY A 159 5.61 14.54 15.04
N VAL A 160 6.67 15.31 15.32
CA VAL A 160 7.34 16.17 14.33
C VAL A 160 8.00 15.34 13.23
N ALA A 161 8.56 14.17 13.54
CA ALA A 161 9.12 13.24 12.58
C ALA A 161 8.04 12.76 11.58
N ALA A 162 6.91 12.26 12.07
CA ALA A 162 5.79 11.84 11.21
C ALA A 162 5.27 13.01 10.33
N GLY A 163 5.09 14.20 10.93
CA GLY A 163 4.67 15.39 10.19
C GLY A 163 5.69 15.84 9.13
N SER A 164 6.99 15.75 9.43
CA SER A 164 8.07 16.13 8.50
C SER A 164 8.15 15.19 7.30
N VAL A 165 7.95 13.89 7.50
CA VAL A 165 7.79 12.92 6.39
C VAL A 165 6.59 13.31 5.53
N GLY A 166 5.46 13.66 6.15
CA GLY A 166 4.30 14.19 5.44
C GLY A 166 4.60 15.44 4.61
N VAL A 167 5.42 16.38 5.12
CA VAL A 167 5.87 17.58 4.38
C VAL A 167 6.74 17.22 3.17
N ALA A 168 7.65 16.25 3.30
CA ALA A 168 8.44 15.75 2.17
C ALA A 168 7.52 15.22 1.05
N PHE A 169 6.53 14.42 1.42
CA PHE A 169 5.56 13.83 0.49
C PHE A 169 4.49 14.81 -0.03
N LEU A 170 4.21 15.90 0.69
CA LEU A 170 3.49 17.05 0.15
C LEU A 170 4.21 17.63 -1.07
N GLY A 171 5.54 17.83 -0.94
CA GLY A 171 6.41 18.28 -2.02
C GLY A 171 6.39 17.31 -3.21
N VAL A 172 6.51 16.00 -2.96
CA VAL A 172 6.40 14.96 -4.00
C VAL A 172 5.06 15.03 -4.74
N GLY A 173 3.94 15.18 -4.03
CA GLY A 173 2.61 15.31 -4.63
C GLY A 173 2.47 16.55 -5.50
N LEU A 174 2.93 17.71 -5.00
CA LEU A 174 2.89 18.98 -5.74
C LEU A 174 3.75 18.92 -7.00
N PHE A 175 4.94 18.31 -6.91
CA PHE A 175 5.86 18.14 -8.03
C PHE A 175 5.31 17.17 -9.08
N ALA A 176 4.83 15.99 -8.66
CA ALA A 176 4.22 15.00 -9.55
C ALA A 176 3.01 15.57 -10.31
N ALA A 177 2.22 16.42 -9.66
CA ALA A 177 1.11 17.13 -10.30
C ALA A 177 1.55 18.06 -11.44
N GLN A 178 2.78 18.59 -11.42
CA GLN A 178 3.29 19.39 -12.53
C GLN A 178 3.78 18.51 -13.69
N LEU A 179 4.34 17.34 -13.38
CA LEU A 179 4.94 16.44 -14.37
C LEU A 179 3.91 15.73 -15.24
N VAL A 180 2.81 15.26 -14.65
CA VAL A 180 1.80 14.42 -15.32
C VAL A 180 0.51 15.21 -15.54
N ARG A 181 -0.19 14.95 -16.64
CA ARG A 181 -1.42 15.66 -17.03
C ARG A 181 -2.63 15.37 -16.14
N THR A 182 -2.71 14.15 -15.60
CA THR A 182 -3.91 13.65 -14.90
C THR A 182 -3.71 13.52 -13.39
N SER A 183 -4.79 13.69 -12.63
CA SER A 183 -4.83 13.47 -11.18
C SER A 183 -4.48 12.03 -10.84
N ARG A 184 -4.98 11.09 -11.65
CA ARG A 184 -4.67 9.67 -11.48
C ARG A 184 -3.18 9.39 -11.69
N GLY A 185 -2.59 9.94 -12.75
CA GLY A 185 -1.17 9.77 -13.03
C GLY A 185 -0.28 10.40 -11.96
N ALA A 186 -0.62 11.62 -11.49
CA ALA A 186 0.10 12.27 -10.40
C ALA A 186 0.03 11.46 -9.10
N ASN A 187 -1.17 11.00 -8.70
CA ASN A 187 -1.33 10.13 -7.54
C ASN A 187 -0.51 8.82 -7.69
N SER A 188 -0.56 8.18 -8.86
CA SER A 188 0.23 6.98 -9.12
C SER A 188 1.73 7.21 -8.93
N VAL A 189 2.28 8.29 -9.50
CA VAL A 189 3.70 8.62 -9.33
C VAL A 189 4.04 8.87 -7.86
N SER A 190 3.23 9.66 -7.15
CA SER A 190 3.47 9.94 -5.74
C SER A 190 3.41 8.70 -4.86
N VAL A 191 2.45 7.81 -5.09
CA VAL A 191 2.33 6.53 -4.36
C VAL A 191 3.51 5.62 -4.65
N TRP A 192 3.98 5.53 -5.90
CA TRP A 192 5.17 4.73 -6.24
C TRP A 192 6.44 5.27 -5.58
N VAL A 193 6.66 6.58 -5.60
CA VAL A 193 7.81 7.20 -4.91
C VAL A 193 7.75 6.89 -3.41
N LEU A 194 6.56 6.95 -2.81
CA LEU A 194 6.32 6.64 -1.42
C LEU A 194 6.61 5.17 -1.09
N LEU A 195 6.10 4.22 -1.89
CA LEU A 195 6.32 2.79 -1.66
C LEU A 195 7.79 2.41 -1.83
N VAL A 196 8.47 2.96 -2.85
CA VAL A 196 9.90 2.75 -3.05
C VAL A 196 10.70 3.29 -1.86
N ALA A 197 10.37 4.49 -1.38
CA ALA A 197 11.03 5.06 -0.21
C ALA A 197 10.79 4.21 1.05
N PHE A 198 9.57 3.72 1.27
CA PHE A 198 9.24 2.84 2.40
C PHE A 198 10.03 1.52 2.34
N VAL A 199 10.01 0.82 1.20
CA VAL A 199 10.72 -0.45 1.03
C VAL A 199 12.23 -0.24 1.13
N MET A 200 12.77 0.82 0.55
CA MET A 200 14.19 1.16 0.65
C MET A 200 14.63 1.41 2.10
N CYS A 201 13.79 2.07 2.89
CA CYS A 201 14.00 2.22 4.33
C CYS A 201 14.00 0.88 5.05
N GLY A 202 12.95 0.08 4.87
CA GLY A 202 12.81 -1.21 5.52
C GLY A 202 13.95 -2.18 5.16
N ILE A 203 14.36 -2.25 3.88
CA ILE A 203 15.54 -3.03 3.47
C ILE A 203 16.79 -2.49 4.16
N GLY A 204 16.98 -1.16 4.18
CA GLY A 204 18.12 -0.54 4.86
C GLY A 204 18.19 -0.83 6.36
N ASN A 205 17.05 -1.00 7.02
CA ASN A 205 16.99 -1.43 8.41
C ASN A 205 17.24 -2.93 8.57
N ALA A 206 16.69 -3.74 7.66
CA ALA A 206 16.84 -5.19 7.66
C ALA A 206 18.30 -5.64 7.46
N ILE A 207 19.06 -4.93 6.61
CA ILE A 207 20.49 -5.20 6.36
C ILE A 207 21.44 -4.34 7.21
N GLY A 208 20.89 -3.66 8.22
CA GLY A 208 21.68 -2.85 9.15
C GLY A 208 22.55 -3.70 10.08
N THR A 209 23.18 -3.04 11.06
CA THR A 209 24.02 -3.72 12.06
C THR A 209 23.35 -3.71 13.44
N PRO A 210 23.06 -4.87 14.03
CA PRO A 210 22.48 -4.95 15.38
C PRO A 210 23.52 -4.56 16.43
N SER A 211 23.06 -4.02 17.57
CA SER A 211 23.93 -3.76 18.72
C SER A 211 24.30 -5.05 19.46
N ASP A 212 25.44 -5.06 20.14
CA ASP A 212 25.96 -6.22 20.90
C ASP A 212 24.98 -6.73 21.97
N ASP A 213 24.15 -5.85 22.54
CA ASP A 213 23.14 -6.14 23.55
C ASP A 213 21.77 -6.53 22.97
N LEU A 214 21.63 -6.58 21.64
CA LEU A 214 20.40 -6.88 20.91
C LEU A 214 19.21 -5.98 21.30
N THR A 215 19.47 -4.72 21.66
CA THR A 215 18.40 -3.75 21.98
C THR A 215 18.18 -2.71 20.89
N ARG A 216 19.11 -2.57 19.93
CA ARG A 216 19.10 -1.54 18.88
C ARG A 216 19.54 -2.08 17.54
N MET A 217 19.15 -1.37 16.49
CA MET A 217 19.63 -1.56 15.12
C MET A 217 20.19 -0.25 14.59
N GLU A 218 21.34 -0.30 13.93
CA GLU A 218 21.86 0.81 13.13
C GLU A 218 21.45 0.61 11.67
N SER A 219 20.74 1.58 11.10
CA SER A 219 20.35 1.53 9.69
C SER A 219 21.55 1.54 8.75
N SER A 220 21.47 0.75 7.69
CA SER A 220 22.37 0.86 6.53
C SER A 220 22.19 2.21 5.80
N TRP A 221 23.19 2.59 5.00
CA TRP A 221 23.16 3.76 4.11
C TRP A 221 21.93 3.81 3.21
N LEU A 222 21.33 2.65 2.89
CA LEU A 222 20.14 2.57 2.05
C LEU A 222 18.92 3.24 2.70
N ALA A 223 18.75 3.13 4.02
CA ALA A 223 17.64 3.80 4.71
C ALA A 223 17.77 5.33 4.67
N TRP A 224 19.01 5.82 4.65
CA TRP A 224 19.32 7.26 4.56
C TRP A 224 18.98 7.89 3.20
N LEU A 225 18.57 7.11 2.20
CA LEU A 225 18.01 7.63 0.94
C LEU A 225 16.49 7.87 1.00
N SER A 226 15.85 7.55 2.11
CA SER A 226 14.40 7.60 2.27
C SER A 226 13.97 8.62 3.33
N PRO A 227 12.92 9.43 3.07
CA PRO A 227 12.29 10.23 4.12
C PRO A 227 11.79 9.42 5.31
N PHE A 228 11.39 8.16 5.10
CA PHE A 228 11.04 7.25 6.20
C PHE A 228 12.24 6.99 7.09
N GLY A 229 13.41 6.72 6.49
CA GLY A 229 14.64 6.47 7.23
C GLY A 229 15.12 7.68 7.98
N TRP A 230 14.98 8.89 7.43
CA TRP A 230 15.26 10.13 8.17
C TRP A 230 14.34 10.28 9.39
N GLY A 231 13.06 9.95 9.24
CA GLY A 231 12.10 9.94 10.34
C GLY A 231 12.45 8.92 11.43
N GLU A 232 12.79 7.69 11.04
CA GLU A 232 13.15 6.62 11.98
C GLU A 232 14.48 6.88 12.69
N ASN A 233 15.46 7.41 11.96
CA ASN A 233 16.78 7.76 12.51
C ASN A 233 16.74 9.02 13.41
N THR A 234 15.55 9.59 13.68
CA THR A 234 15.39 10.51 14.83
C THR A 234 15.44 9.81 16.17
N ARG A 235 15.29 8.46 16.20
CA ARG A 235 15.39 7.61 17.40
C ARG A 235 14.61 8.20 18.59
N ALA A 236 13.35 8.54 18.36
CA ALA A 236 12.48 9.09 19.38
C ALA A 236 12.35 8.11 20.57
N PHE A 237 12.44 8.63 21.79
CA PHE A 237 12.50 7.87 23.05
C PHE A 237 13.80 7.09 23.29
N ASP A 238 14.84 7.39 22.52
CA ASP A 238 16.20 6.93 22.73
C ASP A 238 17.18 8.13 22.70
N GLU A 239 17.93 8.33 21.61
CA GLU A 239 18.90 9.43 21.48
C GLU A 239 18.22 10.79 21.22
N ASN A 240 16.97 10.80 20.75
CA ASN A 240 16.22 12.00 20.38
C ASN A 240 16.96 12.94 19.41
N THR A 241 17.39 12.43 18.26
CA THR A 241 18.15 13.19 17.25
C THR A 241 17.25 14.02 16.33
N TRP A 242 17.36 15.34 16.40
CA TRP A 242 16.49 16.26 15.66
C TRP A 242 16.94 16.58 14.23
N TRP A 243 18.25 16.47 13.95
CA TRP A 243 18.81 16.92 12.66
C TRP A 243 18.25 16.19 11.42
N PRO A 244 17.86 14.88 11.44
CA PRO A 244 17.31 14.21 10.26
C PRO A 244 16.01 14.86 9.75
N LEU A 245 15.26 15.52 10.63
CA LEU A 245 14.07 16.29 10.26
C LEU A 245 14.38 17.39 9.24
N ALA A 246 15.58 17.99 9.31
CA ALA A 246 16.00 19.01 8.36
C ALA A 246 16.08 18.45 6.93
N LEU A 247 16.42 17.17 6.75
CA LEU A 247 16.43 16.52 5.43
C LEU A 247 15.01 16.43 4.85
N CYS A 248 14.03 15.97 5.65
CA CYS A 248 12.61 15.91 5.28
C CYS A 248 12.08 17.28 4.86
N LEU A 249 12.32 18.30 5.69
CA LEU A 249 11.84 19.66 5.44
C LEU A 249 12.53 20.28 4.22
N SER A 250 13.83 20.03 4.04
CA SER A 250 14.59 20.51 2.87
C SER A 250 14.07 19.90 1.58
N LEU A 251 13.84 18.58 1.55
CA LEU A 251 13.27 17.90 0.38
C LEU A 251 11.87 18.44 0.05
N GLY A 252 11.01 18.60 1.05
CA GLY A 252 9.67 19.17 0.87
C GLY A 252 9.70 20.60 0.32
N ALA A 253 10.60 21.45 0.86
CA ALA A 253 10.78 22.82 0.40
C ALA A 253 11.31 22.89 -1.04
N ILE A 254 12.33 22.09 -1.39
CA ILE A 254 12.91 22.04 -2.73
C ILE A 254 11.86 21.60 -3.75
N LEU A 255 11.14 20.50 -3.49
CA LEU A 255 10.13 19.99 -4.41
C LEU A 255 8.93 20.93 -4.54
N THR A 256 8.51 21.58 -3.45
CA THR A 256 7.46 22.61 -3.49
C THR A 256 7.90 23.83 -4.30
N GLY A 257 9.13 24.31 -4.10
CA GLY A 257 9.71 25.40 -4.88
C GLY A 257 9.80 25.06 -6.37
N ALA A 258 10.26 23.85 -6.71
CA ALA A 258 10.27 23.34 -8.07
C ALA A 258 8.86 23.28 -8.67
N ALA A 259 7.86 22.81 -7.91
CA ALA A 259 6.48 22.76 -8.38
C ALA A 259 5.90 24.16 -8.68
N ILE A 260 6.21 25.16 -7.84
CA ILE A 260 5.80 26.55 -8.06
C ILE A 260 6.47 27.11 -9.32
N ALA A 261 7.78 26.89 -9.50
CA ALA A 261 8.52 27.33 -10.68
C ALA A 261 7.97 26.70 -11.97
N LEU A 262 7.70 25.39 -11.96
CA LEU A 262 7.11 24.67 -13.08
C LEU A 262 5.69 25.14 -13.41
N THR A 263 4.91 25.58 -12.41
CA THR A 263 3.56 26.14 -12.64
C THR A 263 3.61 27.43 -13.46
N ALA A 264 4.66 28.24 -13.30
CA ALA A 264 4.86 29.47 -14.05
C ALA A 264 5.31 29.21 -15.50
N ALA A 265 6.03 28.11 -15.73
CA ALA A 265 6.58 27.77 -17.04
C ALA A 265 5.63 26.94 -17.94
N ARG A 266 4.62 26.26 -17.37
CA ARG A 266 3.68 25.44 -18.15
C ARG A 266 2.37 26.16 -18.44
N ASP A 267 1.69 25.79 -19.52
CA ASP A 267 0.30 26.20 -19.78
C ASP A 267 -0.72 25.37 -19.00
N LEU A 268 -1.93 25.92 -18.85
CA LEU A 268 -3.04 25.21 -18.21
C LEU A 268 -3.40 23.96 -19.03
N GLY A 269 -3.57 22.83 -18.35
CA GLY A 269 -3.77 21.53 -19.00
C GLY A 269 -2.52 20.93 -19.67
N GLY A 270 -1.39 21.66 -19.70
CA GLY A 270 -0.09 21.16 -20.13
C GLY A 270 0.62 20.33 -19.07
N SER A 271 1.52 19.44 -19.50
CA SER A 271 2.38 18.61 -18.65
C SER A 271 3.79 18.51 -19.23
N PHE A 272 4.81 18.36 -18.38
CA PHE A 272 6.20 18.21 -18.82
C PHE A 272 6.50 16.81 -19.36
N LEU A 273 5.78 15.80 -18.90
CA LEU A 273 5.74 14.50 -19.56
C LEU A 273 4.71 14.58 -20.68
N ALA A 274 5.20 14.61 -21.91
CA ALA A 274 4.36 14.65 -23.10
C ALA A 274 3.47 13.42 -23.16
N GLU A 275 2.20 13.64 -23.50
CA GLU A 275 1.32 12.54 -23.83
C GLU A 275 1.84 11.89 -25.12
N ARG A 276 2.01 10.56 -25.12
CA ARG A 276 2.40 9.86 -26.35
C ARG A 276 1.33 10.15 -27.39
N HIS A 277 1.72 10.74 -28.52
CA HIS A 277 0.86 10.87 -29.69
C HIS A 277 0.21 9.51 -29.95
N GLY A 278 -1.12 9.49 -29.93
CA GLY A 278 -1.87 8.29 -30.25
C GLY A 278 -1.47 7.78 -31.63
N ARG A 279 -1.55 6.47 -31.84
CA ARG A 279 -1.33 5.90 -33.18
C ARG A 279 -2.39 6.47 -34.12
N THR A 280 -1.99 6.78 -35.35
CA THR A 280 -2.90 7.23 -36.42
C THR A 280 -3.97 6.18 -36.74
N SER A 281 -3.66 4.90 -36.55
CA SER A 281 -4.59 3.78 -36.65
C SER A 281 -4.72 3.01 -35.34
N ALA A 282 -5.94 2.60 -35.02
CA ALA A 282 -6.20 1.73 -33.87
C ALA A 282 -5.61 0.33 -34.13
N PRO A 283 -4.86 -0.26 -33.18
CA PRO A 283 -4.38 -1.64 -33.31
C PRO A 283 -5.55 -2.63 -33.32
N ALA A 284 -5.37 -3.78 -33.97
CA ALA A 284 -6.38 -4.84 -34.05
C ALA A 284 -6.88 -5.31 -32.68
N SER A 285 -6.08 -5.18 -31.61
CA SER A 285 -6.53 -5.49 -30.24
C SER A 285 -7.73 -4.65 -29.79
N LEU A 286 -7.90 -3.42 -30.29
CA LEU A 286 -9.04 -2.56 -29.99
C LEU A 286 -10.30 -2.87 -30.80
N SER A 287 -10.29 -3.92 -31.62
CA SER A 287 -11.49 -4.42 -32.32
C SER A 287 -12.48 -5.15 -31.40
N SER A 288 -12.12 -5.36 -30.12
CA SER A 288 -12.95 -6.08 -29.15
C SER A 288 -13.14 -5.29 -27.85
N PRO A 289 -14.28 -5.48 -27.14
CA PRO A 289 -14.50 -4.88 -25.83
C PRO A 289 -13.42 -5.31 -24.82
N THR A 290 -12.98 -6.57 -24.85
CA THR A 290 -11.91 -7.09 -23.99
C THR A 290 -10.59 -6.34 -24.21
N GLY A 291 -10.24 -6.01 -25.45
CA GLY A 291 -9.04 -5.23 -25.74
C GLY A 291 -9.14 -3.77 -25.29
N LEU A 292 -10.34 -3.19 -25.30
CA LEU A 292 -10.58 -1.88 -24.68
C LEU A 292 -10.35 -1.96 -23.16
N VAL A 293 -10.91 -2.97 -22.49
CA VAL A 293 -10.67 -3.20 -21.05
C VAL A 293 -9.18 -3.32 -20.77
N TRP A 294 -8.45 -4.16 -21.51
CA TRP A 294 -7.00 -4.28 -21.38
C TRP A 294 -6.28 -2.94 -21.54
N ARG A 295 -6.61 -2.15 -22.57
CA ARG A 295 -5.98 -0.83 -22.78
C ARG A 295 -6.22 0.10 -21.59
N LEU A 296 -7.40 0.03 -20.99
CA LEU A 296 -7.79 0.84 -19.85
C LEU A 296 -7.11 0.38 -18.55
N THR A 297 -6.92 -0.93 -18.35
CA THR A 297 -6.42 -1.50 -17.08
C THR A 297 -4.95 -1.88 -17.09
N ARG A 298 -4.28 -1.98 -18.26
CA ARG A 298 -2.88 -2.42 -18.38
C ARG A 298 -1.90 -1.69 -17.47
N GLY A 299 -2.08 -0.39 -17.25
CA GLY A 299 -1.20 0.37 -16.36
C GLY A 299 -1.38 -0.02 -14.90
N SER A 300 -2.61 -0.35 -14.51
CA SER A 300 -2.91 -0.90 -13.17
C SER A 300 -2.36 -2.31 -13.02
N VAL A 301 -2.57 -3.18 -14.02
CA VAL A 301 -2.05 -4.55 -14.00
C VAL A 301 -0.53 -4.56 -13.93
N ALA A 302 0.14 -3.71 -14.73
CA ALA A 302 1.59 -3.55 -14.67
C ALA A 302 2.06 -3.08 -13.28
N GLY A 303 1.35 -2.12 -12.67
CA GLY A 303 1.66 -1.68 -11.31
C GLY A 303 1.56 -2.80 -10.27
N TRP A 304 0.46 -3.56 -10.29
CA TRP A 304 0.33 -4.71 -9.39
C TRP A 304 1.34 -5.81 -9.68
N ALA A 305 1.68 -6.06 -10.95
CA ALA A 305 2.67 -7.06 -11.33
C ALA A 305 4.08 -6.68 -10.86
N VAL A 306 4.44 -5.39 -10.90
CA VAL A 306 5.68 -4.89 -10.28
C VAL A 306 5.63 -5.12 -8.77
N GLY A 307 4.50 -4.82 -8.12
CA GLY A 307 4.32 -5.13 -6.69
C GLY A 307 4.51 -6.62 -6.40
N GLY A 308 3.89 -7.49 -7.21
CA GLY A 308 4.04 -8.94 -7.09
C GLY A 308 5.48 -9.40 -7.26
N LEU A 309 6.18 -8.91 -8.28
CA LEU A 309 7.59 -9.20 -8.53
C LEU A 309 8.47 -8.82 -7.33
N LEU A 310 8.25 -7.63 -6.76
CA LEU A 310 8.99 -7.19 -5.57
C LEU A 310 8.68 -8.06 -4.36
N THR A 311 7.41 -8.41 -4.12
CA THR A 311 7.01 -9.35 -3.06
C THR A 311 7.70 -10.70 -3.23
N GLY A 312 7.78 -11.21 -4.46
CA GLY A 312 8.46 -12.46 -4.79
C GLY A 312 9.96 -12.43 -4.50
N ILE A 313 10.66 -11.38 -4.94
CA ILE A 313 12.08 -11.17 -4.64
C ILE A 313 12.29 -11.14 -3.13
N LEU A 314 11.51 -10.30 -2.43
CA LEU A 314 11.60 -10.15 -0.97
C LEU A 314 11.36 -11.48 -0.26
N ALA A 315 10.40 -12.29 -0.70
CA ALA A 315 10.08 -13.57 -0.08
C ALA A 315 11.31 -14.48 0.03
N THR A 316 12.10 -14.56 -1.04
CA THR A 316 13.27 -15.45 -1.09
C THR A 316 14.52 -14.77 -0.56
N THR A 317 14.77 -13.51 -0.90
CA THR A 317 15.96 -12.82 -0.38
C THR A 317 15.93 -12.69 1.13
N LEU A 318 14.74 -12.49 1.71
CA LEU A 318 14.60 -12.29 3.15
C LEU A 318 14.61 -13.61 3.91
N ALA A 319 14.04 -14.68 3.34
CA ALA A 319 14.22 -16.04 3.85
C ALA A 319 15.71 -16.39 3.97
N ASN A 320 16.50 -16.08 2.94
CA ASN A 320 17.94 -16.33 2.93
C ASN A 320 18.69 -15.54 4.01
N VAL A 321 18.36 -14.25 4.17
CA VAL A 321 18.99 -13.42 5.22
C VAL A 321 18.62 -13.95 6.61
N VAL A 322 17.39 -14.45 6.83
CA VAL A 322 17.00 -15.09 8.10
C VAL A 322 17.88 -16.31 8.37
N ALA A 323 18.09 -17.17 7.36
CA ALA A 323 18.92 -18.37 7.50
C ALA A 323 20.40 -18.04 7.78
N GLU A 324 20.97 -17.07 7.06
CA GLU A 324 22.37 -16.63 7.24
C GLU A 324 22.60 -15.99 8.61
N VAL A 325 21.71 -15.09 9.04
CA VAL A 325 21.80 -14.43 10.35
C VAL A 325 21.60 -15.44 11.49
N GLY A 326 20.74 -16.44 11.31
CA GLY A 326 20.62 -17.58 12.23
C GLY A 326 21.92 -18.34 12.39
N ALA A 327 22.58 -18.69 11.28
CA ALA A 327 23.84 -19.42 11.30
C ALA A 327 24.99 -18.64 11.96
N ASP A 328 25.02 -17.32 11.82
CA ASP A 328 26.09 -16.47 12.34
C ASP A 328 25.89 -16.07 13.82
N ASN A 329 24.68 -16.20 14.37
CA ASN A 329 24.38 -15.80 15.74
C ASN A 329 23.60 -16.90 16.51
N PRO A 330 24.27 -17.64 17.41
CA PRO A 330 23.65 -18.73 18.17
C PRO A 330 22.45 -18.32 19.03
N SER A 331 22.36 -17.04 19.43
CA SER A 331 21.21 -16.53 20.19
C SER A 331 20.00 -16.30 19.28
N ILE A 332 20.23 -15.92 18.04
CA ILE A 332 19.19 -15.77 17.02
C ILE A 332 18.73 -17.16 16.55
N GLU A 333 19.66 -18.09 16.32
CA GLU A 333 19.37 -19.49 15.97
C GLU A 333 18.38 -20.13 16.95
N GLN A 334 18.65 -20.03 18.26
CA GLN A 334 17.76 -20.59 19.30
C GLN A 334 16.36 -19.98 19.31
N ILE A 335 16.23 -18.69 18.97
CA ILE A 335 14.93 -18.02 18.86
C ILE A 335 14.19 -18.50 17.61
N LEU A 336 14.88 -18.62 16.48
CA LEU A 336 14.30 -19.11 15.22
C LEU A 336 13.81 -20.56 15.35
N ASP A 337 14.58 -21.43 16.01
CA ASP A 337 14.19 -22.83 16.29
C ASP A 337 12.94 -22.93 17.18
N GLN A 338 12.81 -22.04 18.17
CA GLN A 338 11.63 -22.00 19.03
C GLN A 338 10.39 -21.49 18.28
N ILE A 339 10.56 -20.56 17.34
CA ILE A 339 9.47 -20.00 16.54
C ILE A 339 9.02 -20.99 15.46
N SER A 340 9.95 -21.71 14.83
CA SER A 340 9.64 -22.66 13.76
C SER A 340 9.07 -23.98 14.28
N GLY A 341 9.24 -24.28 15.57
CA GLY A 341 8.83 -25.57 16.16
C GLY A 341 9.52 -26.77 15.51
N GLY A 342 10.69 -26.56 14.88
CA GLY A 342 11.43 -27.55 14.10
C GLY A 342 11.02 -27.66 12.62
N GLY A 343 10.16 -26.77 12.12
CA GLY A 343 9.83 -26.66 10.69
C GLY A 343 10.82 -25.80 9.89
N ASP A 344 10.77 -25.90 8.56
CA ASP A 344 11.59 -25.06 7.68
C ASP A 344 11.08 -23.60 7.68
N ILE A 345 11.90 -22.71 8.23
CA ILE A 345 11.59 -21.28 8.35
C ILE A 345 11.59 -20.57 6.99
N GLU A 346 12.33 -21.08 6.01
CA GLU A 346 12.36 -20.53 4.65
C GLU A 346 11.02 -20.83 3.96
N GLN A 347 10.54 -22.08 4.03
CA GLN A 347 9.21 -22.47 3.55
C GLN A 347 8.10 -21.67 4.24
N ALA A 348 8.15 -21.47 5.56
CA ALA A 348 7.16 -20.67 6.29
C ALA A 348 7.18 -19.19 5.86
N THR A 349 8.38 -18.63 5.64
CA THR A 349 8.57 -17.25 5.16
C THR A 349 7.98 -17.10 3.76
N ILE A 350 8.33 -17.98 2.82
CA ILE A 350 7.77 -17.99 1.46
C ILE A 350 6.25 -18.08 1.52
N THR A 351 5.69 -19.03 2.27
CA THR A 351 4.24 -19.20 2.38
C THR A 351 3.54 -17.94 2.88
N THR A 352 4.11 -17.25 3.87
CA THR A 352 3.57 -15.98 4.39
C THR A 352 3.58 -14.87 3.33
N PHE A 353 4.68 -14.71 2.59
CA PHE A 353 4.75 -13.74 1.50
C PHE A 353 3.79 -14.07 0.35
N TYR A 354 3.56 -15.34 0.05
CA TYR A 354 2.61 -15.76 -0.97
C TYR A 354 1.16 -15.53 -0.54
N THR A 355 0.83 -15.67 0.74
CA THR A 355 -0.45 -15.24 1.32
C THR A 355 -0.67 -13.74 1.08
N MET A 356 0.34 -12.90 1.31
CA MET A 356 0.29 -11.46 0.99
C MET A 356 0.16 -11.21 -0.53
N LEU A 357 0.87 -11.99 -1.35
CA LEU A 357 0.81 -11.91 -2.80
C LEU A 357 -0.58 -12.26 -3.35
N GLY A 358 -1.26 -13.25 -2.77
CA GLY A 358 -2.64 -13.60 -3.08
C GLY A 358 -3.62 -12.45 -2.81
N ILE A 359 -3.42 -11.73 -1.71
CA ILE A 359 -4.18 -10.51 -1.40
C ILE A 359 -3.90 -9.40 -2.44
N LEU A 360 -2.64 -9.18 -2.82
CA LEU A 360 -2.29 -8.21 -3.87
C LEU A 360 -2.93 -8.55 -5.22
N ALA A 361 -2.95 -9.84 -5.57
CA ALA A 361 -3.60 -10.35 -6.77
C ALA A 361 -5.13 -10.16 -6.71
N ALA A 362 -5.74 -10.40 -5.56
CA ALA A 362 -7.16 -10.13 -5.32
C ALA A 362 -7.49 -8.64 -5.48
N CYS A 363 -6.67 -7.74 -4.92
CA CYS A 363 -6.80 -6.29 -5.12
C CYS A 363 -6.80 -5.90 -6.60
N CYS A 364 -5.88 -6.46 -7.40
CA CYS A 364 -5.82 -6.23 -8.85
C CYS A 364 -7.13 -6.63 -9.54
N GLY A 365 -7.62 -7.84 -9.25
CA GLY A 365 -8.86 -8.36 -9.81
C GLY A 365 -10.10 -7.55 -9.40
N VAL A 366 -10.26 -7.25 -8.11
CA VAL A 366 -11.35 -6.44 -7.55
C VAL A 366 -11.33 -5.03 -8.14
N GLN A 367 -10.15 -4.42 -8.31
CA GLN A 367 -10.03 -3.10 -8.91
C GLN A 367 -10.50 -3.09 -10.38
N ILE A 368 -10.23 -4.15 -11.14
CA ILE A 368 -10.70 -4.29 -12.53
C ILE A 368 -12.22 -4.42 -12.58
N VAL A 369 -12.83 -5.20 -11.70
CA VAL A 369 -14.30 -5.31 -11.62
C VAL A 369 -14.94 -3.98 -11.17
N CYS A 370 -14.36 -3.31 -10.17
CA CYS A 370 -14.78 -1.97 -9.75
C CYS A 370 -14.72 -0.96 -10.90
N ARG A 371 -13.79 -1.13 -11.85
CA ARG A 371 -13.72 -0.27 -13.03
C ARG A 371 -14.93 -0.44 -13.95
N ALA A 372 -15.50 -1.64 -14.08
CA ALA A 372 -16.77 -1.81 -14.80
C ALA A 372 -17.88 -0.96 -14.16
N ARG A 373 -17.94 -0.92 -12.82
CA ARG A 373 -18.86 -0.04 -12.09
C ARG A 373 -18.61 1.44 -12.33
N GLN A 374 -17.34 1.86 -12.38
CA GLN A 374 -17.00 3.25 -12.67
C GLN A 374 -17.45 3.63 -14.08
N GLU A 375 -17.30 2.76 -15.07
CA GLU A 375 -17.73 3.03 -16.44
C GLU A 375 -19.26 3.16 -16.54
N GLU A 376 -20.02 2.34 -15.81
CA GLU A 376 -21.48 2.55 -15.69
C GLU A 376 -21.84 3.84 -14.97
N ALA A 377 -21.13 4.19 -13.89
CA ALA A 377 -21.42 5.38 -13.10
C ALA A 377 -21.15 6.68 -13.88
N HIS A 378 -20.08 6.73 -14.67
CA HIS A 378 -19.68 7.91 -15.43
C HIS A 378 -20.35 8.00 -16.81
N GLY A 379 -21.25 7.07 -17.16
CA GLY A 379 -21.93 7.01 -18.46
C GLY A 379 -21.04 6.56 -19.62
N THR A 380 -19.76 6.21 -19.39
CA THR A 380 -18.84 5.78 -20.45
C THR A 380 -19.09 4.35 -20.94
N ALA A 381 -19.87 3.56 -20.20
CA ALA A 381 -20.34 2.25 -20.65
C ALA A 381 -21.42 2.35 -21.76
N GLU A 382 -22.21 3.43 -21.77
CA GLU A 382 -23.35 3.57 -22.70
C GLU A 382 -22.92 3.62 -24.17
N PRO A 383 -21.89 4.41 -24.57
CA PRO A 383 -21.40 4.39 -25.96
C PRO A 383 -20.90 3.03 -26.43
N VAL A 384 -20.33 2.23 -25.52
CA VAL A 384 -19.81 0.89 -25.85
C VAL A 384 -20.96 -0.10 -26.05
N LEU A 385 -21.99 -0.04 -25.20
CA LEU A 385 -23.15 -0.91 -25.26
C LEU A 385 -24.18 -0.50 -26.32
N ALA A 386 -24.09 0.73 -26.83
CA ALA A 386 -24.82 1.17 -28.02
C ALA A 386 -24.28 0.53 -29.32
N ALA A 387 -23.05 0.02 -29.32
CA ALA A 387 -22.51 -0.78 -30.42
C ALA A 387 -23.02 -2.23 -30.38
N VAL A 388 -22.59 -3.07 -31.33
CA VAL A 388 -22.97 -4.51 -31.38
C VAL A 388 -22.19 -5.33 -30.34
N VAL A 389 -22.29 -4.94 -29.07
CA VAL A 389 -21.64 -5.60 -27.92
C VAL A 389 -22.71 -5.97 -26.90
N ASP A 390 -22.92 -7.26 -26.71
CA ASP A 390 -23.82 -7.77 -25.67
C ASP A 390 -23.24 -7.49 -24.26
N ARG A 391 -24.13 -7.27 -23.28
CA ARG A 391 -23.83 -7.01 -21.86
C ARG A 391 -22.98 -8.12 -21.25
N MET A 392 -23.26 -9.38 -21.60
CA MET A 392 -22.44 -10.51 -21.16
C MET A 392 -21.02 -10.43 -21.69
N ARG A 393 -20.88 -10.09 -22.99
CA ARG A 393 -19.57 -9.99 -23.65
C ARG A 393 -18.75 -8.83 -23.07
N TRP A 394 -19.43 -7.74 -22.72
CA TRP A 394 -18.84 -6.61 -22.02
C TRP A 394 -18.33 -7.02 -20.63
N LEU A 395 -19.17 -7.62 -19.78
CA LEU A 395 -18.75 -8.09 -18.45
C LEU A 395 -17.68 -9.18 -18.52
N SER A 396 -17.78 -10.14 -19.43
CA SER A 396 -16.77 -11.18 -19.61
C SER A 396 -15.39 -10.59 -19.96
N GLY A 397 -15.36 -9.46 -20.67
CA GLY A 397 -14.12 -8.74 -20.93
C GLY A 397 -13.43 -8.29 -19.65
N TYR A 398 -14.17 -7.79 -18.67
CA TYR A 398 -13.63 -7.45 -17.35
C TYR A 398 -13.21 -8.67 -16.56
N LEU A 399 -14.00 -9.76 -16.56
CA LEU A 399 -13.65 -10.98 -15.82
C LEU A 399 -12.38 -11.65 -16.37
N VAL A 400 -12.25 -11.75 -17.70
CA VAL A 400 -11.05 -12.30 -18.35
C VAL A 400 -9.83 -11.44 -18.04
N ILE A 401 -9.94 -10.11 -18.10
CA ILE A 401 -8.81 -9.23 -17.79
C ILE A 401 -8.51 -9.19 -16.29
N ALA A 402 -9.51 -9.34 -15.41
CA ALA A 402 -9.30 -9.46 -13.97
C ALA A 402 -8.54 -10.74 -13.63
N PHE A 403 -8.94 -11.87 -14.23
CA PHE A 403 -8.25 -13.16 -14.06
C PHE A 403 -6.84 -13.14 -14.68
N ALA A 404 -6.67 -12.62 -15.89
CA ALA A 404 -5.35 -12.47 -16.49
C ALA A 404 -4.45 -11.52 -15.67
N GLY A 405 -5.04 -10.45 -15.11
CA GLY A 405 -4.37 -9.49 -14.26
C GLY A 405 -3.86 -10.12 -12.96
N LEU A 406 -4.70 -10.85 -12.22
CA LEU A 406 -4.29 -11.52 -10.98
C LEU A 406 -3.26 -12.63 -11.24
N VAL A 407 -3.39 -13.39 -12.34
CA VAL A 407 -2.40 -14.39 -12.74
C VAL A 407 -1.07 -13.72 -13.08
N ALA A 408 -1.08 -12.60 -13.79
CA ALA A 408 0.14 -11.85 -14.10
C ALA A 408 0.84 -11.33 -12.83
N VAL A 409 0.09 -10.94 -11.81
CA VAL A 409 0.64 -10.51 -10.50
C VAL A 409 1.35 -11.67 -9.80
N ILE A 410 0.67 -12.81 -9.70
CA ILE A 410 1.23 -13.99 -9.03
C ILE A 410 2.41 -14.56 -9.82
N ALA A 411 2.31 -14.64 -11.15
CA ALA A 411 3.40 -15.08 -12.01
C ALA A 411 4.62 -14.15 -11.92
N ALA A 412 4.40 -12.83 -11.77
CA ALA A 412 5.49 -11.88 -11.54
C ALA A 412 6.15 -12.13 -10.18
N GLY A 413 5.39 -12.44 -9.13
CA GLY A 413 5.94 -12.85 -7.84
C GLY A 413 6.70 -14.16 -7.89
N ALA A 414 6.16 -15.19 -8.55
CA ALA A 414 6.88 -16.44 -8.82
C ALA A 414 8.21 -16.19 -9.55
N ALA A 415 8.20 -15.36 -10.60
CA ALA A 415 9.42 -14.97 -11.29
C ALA A 415 10.41 -14.23 -10.37
N GLY A 416 9.92 -13.34 -9.51
CA GLY A 416 10.74 -12.64 -8.51
C GLY A 416 11.41 -13.60 -7.52
N SER A 417 10.65 -14.56 -6.99
CA SER A 417 11.18 -15.59 -6.08
C SER A 417 12.20 -16.49 -6.76
N LEU A 418 11.91 -16.95 -7.98
CA LEU A 418 12.86 -17.77 -8.75
C LEU A 418 14.15 -17.02 -9.07
N LEU A 419 14.10 -15.71 -9.31
CA LEU A 419 15.30 -14.89 -9.47
C LEU A 419 16.11 -14.78 -8.17
N GLY A 420 15.45 -14.69 -7.01
CA GLY A 420 16.12 -14.69 -5.71
C GLY A 420 16.74 -16.04 -5.35
N LEU A 421 16.09 -17.15 -5.74
CA LEU A 421 16.64 -18.50 -5.58
C LEU A 421 17.78 -18.79 -6.57
N ALA A 422 17.82 -18.13 -7.74
CA ALA A 422 18.85 -18.37 -8.74
C ALA A 422 20.27 -17.97 -8.28
N SER A 423 20.40 -17.14 -7.24
CA SER A 423 21.68 -16.84 -6.60
C SER A 423 22.16 -17.93 -5.62
N GLN A 424 21.34 -18.94 -5.36
CA GLN A 424 21.66 -20.07 -4.49
C GLN A 424 21.66 -21.37 -5.31
N GLU A 425 22.56 -22.29 -4.98
CA GLU A 425 22.58 -23.60 -5.65
C GLU A 425 21.33 -24.42 -5.29
N GLY A 426 20.28 -24.28 -6.10
CA GLY A 426 19.38 -25.37 -6.48
C GLY A 426 18.62 -26.10 -5.37
N ASP A 427 17.95 -25.38 -4.47
CA ASP A 427 16.94 -26.01 -3.59
C ASP A 427 15.63 -26.26 -4.35
N ALA A 428 15.49 -27.47 -4.90
CA ALA A 428 14.31 -27.91 -5.64
C ALA A 428 13.03 -27.89 -4.77
N GLN A 429 13.16 -28.01 -3.44
CA GLN A 429 12.03 -28.00 -2.51
C GLN A 429 11.44 -26.59 -2.39
N LEU A 430 12.28 -25.55 -2.27
CA LEU A 430 11.83 -24.16 -2.24
C LEU A 430 11.16 -23.73 -3.56
N VAL A 431 11.69 -24.18 -4.69
CA VAL A 431 11.07 -23.95 -6.01
C VAL A 431 9.68 -24.59 -6.07
N GLN A 432 9.53 -25.81 -5.58
CA GLN A 432 8.23 -26.48 -5.50
C GLN A 432 7.26 -25.72 -4.57
N THR A 433 7.72 -25.31 -3.39
CA THR A 433 6.95 -24.48 -2.46
C THR A 433 6.44 -23.21 -3.12
N VAL A 434 7.29 -22.47 -3.84
CA VAL A 434 6.91 -21.28 -4.60
C VAL A 434 5.81 -21.60 -5.62
N LEU A 435 5.96 -22.64 -6.43
CA LEU A 435 5.00 -22.95 -7.49
C LEU A 435 3.64 -23.42 -6.95
N VAL A 436 3.64 -24.26 -5.92
CA VAL A 436 2.42 -24.78 -5.29
C VAL A 436 1.66 -23.65 -4.60
N THR A 437 2.34 -22.86 -3.76
CA THR A 437 1.71 -21.73 -3.06
C THR A 437 1.23 -20.66 -4.04
N ALA A 438 1.98 -20.37 -5.12
CA ALA A 438 1.53 -19.49 -6.20
C ALA A 438 0.22 -19.98 -6.84
N ALA A 439 0.15 -21.26 -7.21
CA ALA A 439 -1.02 -21.84 -7.84
C ALA A 439 -2.24 -21.81 -6.90
N GLY A 440 -2.04 -22.11 -5.62
CA GLY A 440 -3.10 -22.02 -4.61
C GLY A 440 -3.65 -20.60 -4.49
N GLN A 441 -2.77 -19.59 -4.49
CA GLN A 441 -3.17 -18.19 -4.39
C GLN A 441 -3.90 -17.67 -5.64
N VAL A 442 -3.69 -18.26 -6.83
CA VAL A 442 -4.51 -17.96 -8.02
C VAL A 442 -5.96 -18.37 -7.78
N ALA A 443 -6.19 -19.56 -7.22
CA ALA A 443 -7.53 -20.04 -6.90
C ALA A 443 -8.20 -19.14 -5.84
N ALA A 444 -7.47 -18.82 -4.77
CA ALA A 444 -7.94 -17.95 -3.69
C ALA A 444 -8.32 -16.54 -4.19
N ALA A 445 -7.43 -15.87 -4.91
CA ALA A 445 -7.64 -14.52 -5.43
C ALA A 445 -8.83 -14.44 -6.41
N SER A 446 -9.07 -15.52 -7.17
CA SER A 446 -10.17 -15.59 -8.13
C SER A 446 -11.54 -15.56 -7.46
N VAL A 447 -11.67 -16.03 -6.21
CA VAL A 447 -12.93 -15.97 -5.45
C VAL A 447 -13.36 -14.52 -5.25
N PHE A 448 -12.44 -13.61 -4.88
CA PHE A 448 -12.75 -12.20 -4.70
C PHE A 448 -13.25 -11.54 -5.99
N VAL A 449 -12.70 -11.92 -7.14
CA VAL A 449 -13.17 -11.44 -8.45
C VAL A 449 -14.59 -11.93 -8.72
N ALA A 450 -14.85 -13.23 -8.53
CA ALA A 450 -16.14 -13.83 -8.78
C ALA A 450 -17.24 -13.23 -7.88
N VAL A 451 -16.96 -13.08 -6.57
CA VAL A 451 -17.93 -12.49 -5.62
C VAL A 451 -18.15 -11.01 -5.92
N THR A 452 -17.09 -10.24 -6.20
CA THR A 452 -17.23 -8.82 -6.57
C THR A 452 -18.02 -8.66 -7.86
N ALA A 453 -17.89 -9.57 -8.83
CA ALA A 453 -18.69 -9.57 -10.05
C ALA A 453 -20.18 -9.86 -9.78
N VAL A 454 -20.48 -10.79 -8.87
CA VAL A 454 -21.87 -11.03 -8.42
C VAL A 454 -22.43 -9.78 -7.77
N VAL A 455 -21.68 -9.14 -6.86
CA VAL A 455 -22.09 -7.88 -6.23
C VAL A 455 -22.28 -6.78 -7.27
N PHE A 456 -21.41 -6.67 -8.26
CA PHE A 456 -21.53 -5.68 -9.33
C PHE A 456 -22.85 -5.79 -10.07
N VAL A 457 -23.26 -7.01 -10.39
CA VAL A 457 -24.51 -7.25 -11.13
C VAL A 457 -25.73 -7.13 -10.20
N ALA A 458 -25.67 -7.67 -8.98
CA ALA A 458 -26.83 -7.66 -8.06
C ALA A 458 -27.06 -6.30 -7.39
N ALA A 459 -25.99 -5.60 -7.00
CA ALA A 459 -26.01 -4.36 -6.22
C ALA A 459 -24.90 -3.39 -6.68
N PRO A 460 -25.01 -2.83 -7.91
CA PRO A 460 -23.94 -2.05 -8.54
C PRO A 460 -23.45 -0.87 -7.69
N ARG A 461 -24.34 -0.20 -6.95
CA ARG A 461 -23.99 0.92 -6.08
C ARG A 461 -23.07 0.51 -4.92
N LEU A 462 -23.13 -0.75 -4.49
CA LEU A 462 -22.33 -1.28 -3.37
C LEU A 462 -21.03 -1.95 -3.83
N THR A 463 -20.82 -2.15 -5.14
CA THR A 463 -19.65 -2.85 -5.70
C THR A 463 -18.33 -2.42 -5.10
N ILE A 464 -18.08 -1.10 -5.04
CA ILE A 464 -16.79 -0.58 -4.57
C ILE A 464 -16.64 -0.82 -3.07
N ALA A 465 -17.67 -0.52 -2.28
CA ALA A 465 -17.63 -0.71 -0.84
C ALA A 465 -17.45 -2.19 -0.47
N LEU A 466 -18.35 -3.05 -0.97
CA LEU A 466 -18.33 -4.48 -0.64
C LEU A 466 -17.13 -5.20 -1.25
N GLY A 467 -16.71 -4.86 -2.47
CA GLY A 467 -15.51 -5.46 -3.09
C GLY A 467 -14.26 -5.26 -2.25
N TRP A 468 -14.02 -4.03 -1.77
CA TRP A 468 -12.88 -3.75 -0.89
C TRP A 468 -13.07 -4.29 0.52
N SER A 469 -14.28 -4.24 1.09
CA SER A 469 -14.57 -4.86 2.38
C SER A 469 -14.30 -6.36 2.37
N LEU A 470 -14.65 -7.07 1.29
CA LEU A 470 -14.37 -8.50 1.15
C LEU A 470 -12.87 -8.78 1.23
N VAL A 471 -12.04 -8.01 0.52
CA VAL A 471 -10.57 -8.15 0.58
C VAL A 471 -10.05 -7.91 2.00
N VAL A 472 -10.51 -6.84 2.66
CA VAL A 472 -10.09 -6.54 4.05
C VAL A 472 -10.50 -7.65 5.01
N VAL A 473 -11.74 -8.14 4.93
CA VAL A 473 -12.22 -9.25 5.77
C VAL A 473 -11.43 -10.52 5.48
N GLY A 474 -11.19 -10.85 4.21
CA GLY A 474 -10.37 -12.01 3.83
C GLY A 474 -8.94 -11.92 4.35
N LEU A 475 -8.31 -10.74 4.27
CA LEU A 475 -7.00 -10.47 4.86
C LEU A 475 -7.03 -10.63 6.39
N VAL A 476 -8.02 -10.06 7.08
CA VAL A 476 -8.12 -10.15 8.55
C VAL A 476 -8.31 -11.60 8.99
N LEU A 477 -9.24 -12.31 8.39
CA LEU A 477 -9.53 -13.70 8.74
C LEU A 477 -8.37 -14.63 8.37
N GLY A 478 -7.75 -14.44 7.20
CA GLY A 478 -6.71 -15.36 6.71
C GLY A 478 -5.32 -15.11 7.27
N LEU A 479 -4.92 -13.85 7.44
CA LEU A 479 -3.58 -13.50 7.94
C LEU A 479 -3.55 -13.31 9.46
N PHE A 480 -4.59 -12.68 10.03
CA PHE A 480 -4.62 -12.35 11.44
C PHE A 480 -5.52 -13.26 12.28
N GLY A 481 -6.42 -14.02 11.66
CA GLY A 481 -7.34 -14.91 12.37
C GLY A 481 -6.62 -15.93 13.28
N PRO A 482 -5.60 -16.66 12.78
CA PRO A 482 -4.80 -17.55 13.62
C PRO A 482 -4.09 -16.81 14.77
N ILE A 483 -3.57 -15.60 14.50
CA ILE A 483 -2.90 -14.75 15.49
C ILE A 483 -3.87 -14.31 16.60
N PHE A 484 -5.12 -14.01 16.24
CA PHE A 484 -6.18 -13.64 17.17
C PHE A 484 -6.82 -14.85 17.87
N GLY A 485 -6.40 -16.08 17.55
CA GLY A 485 -6.98 -17.30 18.10
C GLY A 485 -8.43 -17.54 17.66
N PHE A 486 -8.80 -17.12 16.46
CA PHE A 486 -10.14 -17.42 15.92
C PHE A 486 -10.29 -18.92 15.65
N PRO A 487 -11.51 -19.48 15.83
CA PRO A 487 -11.77 -20.87 15.48
C PRO A 487 -11.54 -21.13 13.98
N ASP A 488 -11.05 -22.33 13.64
CA ASP A 488 -10.69 -22.72 12.26
C ASP A 488 -11.82 -22.46 11.25
N TRP A 489 -13.08 -22.76 11.60
CA TRP A 489 -14.20 -22.51 10.69
C TRP A 489 -14.38 -21.04 10.30
N VAL A 490 -13.91 -20.10 11.13
CA VAL A 490 -13.94 -18.65 10.85
C VAL A 490 -12.79 -18.27 9.92
N THR A 491 -11.58 -18.78 10.18
CA THR A 491 -10.41 -18.54 9.32
C THR A 491 -10.62 -19.15 7.94
N ASP A 492 -11.26 -20.33 7.89
CA ASP A 492 -11.53 -21.10 6.68
C ASP A 492 -12.54 -20.43 5.73
N LEU A 493 -13.31 -19.45 6.23
CA LEU A 493 -14.14 -18.60 5.36
C LEU A 493 -13.30 -17.72 4.44
N SER A 494 -12.04 -17.44 4.80
CA SER A 494 -11.14 -16.68 3.95
C SER A 494 -10.63 -17.57 2.83
N PRO A 495 -10.84 -17.20 1.54
CA PRO A 495 -10.24 -17.92 0.42
C PRO A 495 -8.71 -18.00 0.52
N ILE A 496 -8.09 -17.00 1.18
CA ILE A 496 -6.64 -16.88 1.35
C ILE A 496 -6.11 -17.92 2.37
N ALA A 497 -6.89 -18.24 3.41
CA ALA A 497 -6.47 -19.17 4.46
C ALA A 497 -6.43 -20.63 3.98
N VAL A 498 -7.41 -21.01 3.17
CA VAL A 498 -7.59 -22.39 2.68
C VAL A 498 -6.97 -22.60 1.30
N ALA A 499 -6.15 -21.65 0.84
CA ALA A 499 -5.41 -21.78 -0.41
C ALA A 499 -4.44 -22.97 -0.31
N PRO A 500 -4.29 -23.78 -1.37
CA PRO A 500 -3.28 -24.83 -1.39
C PRO A 500 -1.87 -24.32 -1.07
N VAL A 501 -1.20 -24.96 -0.11
CA VAL A 501 0.16 -24.64 0.35
C VAL A 501 0.96 -25.93 0.57
N MET A 502 2.29 -25.82 0.61
CA MET A 502 3.14 -26.94 1.04
C MET A 502 3.21 -26.99 2.57
N GLN A 503 3.02 -28.16 3.17
CA GLN A 503 3.30 -28.44 4.57
C GLN A 503 4.35 -29.55 4.64
N GLY A 504 5.62 -29.17 4.89
CA GLY A 504 6.75 -30.07 4.70
C GLY A 504 6.80 -30.56 3.25
N ASP A 505 6.76 -31.89 3.05
CA ASP A 505 6.81 -32.52 1.73
C ASP A 505 5.44 -32.76 1.08
N GLU A 506 4.34 -32.53 1.80
CA GLU A 506 2.97 -32.78 1.31
C GLU A 506 2.28 -31.48 0.87
N VAL A 507 1.40 -31.60 -0.14
CA VAL A 507 0.54 -30.50 -0.59
C VAL A 507 -0.80 -30.58 0.13
N ASP A 508 -1.12 -29.57 0.92
CA ASP A 508 -2.45 -29.42 1.49
C ASP A 508 -3.41 -28.91 0.41
N LEU A 509 -4.44 -29.71 0.10
CA LEU A 509 -5.46 -29.42 -0.91
C LEU A 509 -6.85 -29.17 -0.30
N GLN A 510 -6.96 -29.07 1.03
CA GLN A 510 -8.24 -29.08 1.75
C GLN A 510 -9.26 -28.07 1.21
N GLY A 511 -8.83 -26.85 0.88
CA GLY A 511 -9.71 -25.80 0.38
C GLY A 511 -9.96 -25.77 -1.13
N LEU A 512 -9.22 -26.53 -1.94
CA LEU A 512 -9.19 -26.33 -3.39
C LEU A 512 -10.57 -26.47 -4.05
N TRP A 513 -11.35 -27.48 -3.65
CA TRP A 513 -12.66 -27.75 -4.22
C TRP A 513 -13.67 -26.64 -3.96
N TRP A 514 -13.66 -26.08 -2.74
CA TRP A 514 -14.51 -24.95 -2.38
C TRP A 514 -14.15 -23.72 -3.21
N LEU A 515 -12.85 -23.43 -3.38
CA LEU A 515 -12.37 -22.29 -4.16
C LEU A 515 -12.81 -22.38 -5.63
N ILE A 516 -12.62 -23.55 -6.26
CA ILE A 516 -13.05 -23.79 -7.65
C ILE A 516 -14.57 -23.65 -7.78
N ALA A 517 -15.33 -24.22 -6.84
CA ALA A 517 -16.79 -24.13 -6.83
C ALA A 517 -17.25 -22.67 -6.70
N ALA A 518 -16.67 -21.90 -5.77
CA ALA A 518 -17.01 -20.49 -5.56
C ALA A 518 -16.72 -19.63 -6.80
N VAL A 519 -15.57 -19.85 -7.44
CA VAL A 519 -15.21 -19.15 -8.69
C VAL A 519 -16.17 -19.51 -9.82
N GLY A 520 -16.41 -20.81 -10.04
CA GLY A 520 -17.27 -21.29 -11.12
C GLY A 520 -18.72 -20.81 -10.97
N VAL A 521 -19.29 -20.97 -9.77
CA VAL A 521 -20.65 -20.54 -9.47
C VAL A 521 -20.78 -19.01 -9.52
N GLY A 522 -19.84 -18.26 -8.94
CA GLY A 522 -19.88 -16.80 -8.94
C GLY A 522 -19.73 -16.20 -10.34
N ALA A 523 -18.81 -16.73 -11.15
CA ALA A 523 -18.65 -16.30 -12.54
C ALA A 523 -19.90 -16.63 -13.39
N ALA A 524 -20.44 -17.85 -13.27
CA ALA A 524 -21.66 -18.23 -13.98
C ALA A 524 -22.88 -17.38 -13.54
N ALA A 525 -23.04 -17.16 -12.24
CA ALA A 525 -24.13 -16.37 -11.68
C ALA A 525 -24.07 -14.91 -12.12
N SER A 526 -22.90 -14.26 -12.03
CA SER A 526 -22.73 -12.86 -12.47
C SER A 526 -23.04 -12.70 -13.96
N LEU A 527 -22.56 -13.60 -14.81
CA LEU A 527 -22.82 -13.58 -16.24
C LEU A 527 -24.31 -13.86 -16.57
N ALA A 528 -24.94 -14.82 -15.89
CA ALA A 528 -26.35 -15.15 -16.09
C ALA A 528 -27.28 -13.98 -15.66
N LEU A 529 -26.99 -13.36 -14.51
CA LEU A 529 -27.73 -12.20 -14.01
C LEU A 529 -27.54 -10.98 -14.93
N MET A 530 -26.35 -10.81 -15.52
CA MET A 530 -26.07 -9.67 -16.41
C MET A 530 -26.90 -9.68 -17.69
N ARG A 531 -27.35 -10.86 -18.16
CA ARG A 531 -28.25 -10.97 -19.34
C ARG A 531 -29.53 -10.17 -19.19
N ARG A 532 -30.06 -10.06 -17.97
CA ARG A 532 -31.40 -9.49 -17.69
C ARG A 532 -31.32 -8.09 -17.08
N ARG A 533 -30.12 -7.58 -16.79
CA ARG A 533 -29.91 -6.36 -16.02
C ARG A 533 -29.80 -5.13 -16.90
N GLU A 534 -30.52 -4.06 -16.54
CA GLU A 534 -30.38 -2.71 -17.11
C GLU A 534 -29.21 -1.92 -16.49
N LEU A 535 -28.73 -0.88 -17.20
CA LEU A 535 -27.60 -0.08 -16.71
C LEU A 535 -28.03 0.80 -15.53
N ALA A 536 -27.14 0.91 -14.53
CA ALA A 536 -27.38 1.76 -13.36
C ALA A 536 -26.45 2.99 -13.41
N GLY A 537 -26.87 4.01 -14.17
CA GLY A 537 -26.24 5.33 -14.16
C GLY A 537 -26.31 5.98 -12.77
N SER A 538 -25.47 6.98 -12.53
CA SER A 538 -25.58 7.84 -11.33
C SER A 538 -26.55 9.01 -11.52
N GLY A 539 -27.45 8.93 -12.51
CA GLY A 539 -28.51 9.90 -12.81
C GLY A 539 -29.86 9.40 -12.35
#